data_AF-A0A3P7YBJ6-F1
#
_entry.id   AF-A0A3P7YBJ6-F1
#
_cell.length_a   1.000
_cell.length_b   1.000
_cell.length_c   1.000
_cell.angle_alpha   90.00
_cell.angle_beta   90.00
_cell.angle_gamma   90.00
#
_symmetry.space_group_name_H-M   'P 1'
#
loop_
_entity.id
_entity.type
_entity.pdbx_description
1 polymer ?
#
loop_
_entity_poly.entity_id
_entity_poly.type
_entity_poly.pdbx_seq_one_letter_code
_entity_poly.pdbx_strand_id
1 'polypeptide(L)'
;MACGPSKKLYEFGLRRAQGPDGALSASKYAYLGGYDGTSNVLAGKIYGIPVVGTHAHSFVSAFQSSYEGECIDDFGKFRREAADLNNSYDDHLLDLNRQPMKLNEFLKRCWYWSASLSRVLKYHSDQIHPGELNAFANYAIAFPTKFLGLLDTYDVLKSGLPNFCAVALALHEFGYQAIGIRIDSGDIAYLSLKIRNTFQLISSQ
;
A
#
# COMPACT_ATOMS: atom_id res chain seq x y z
N MET A 1 14.50 -13.75 21.03
CA MET A 1 14.59 -12.49 20.25
C MET A 1 13.86 -11.37 20.99
N ALA A 2 14.34 -10.13 20.90
CA ALA A 2 13.77 -8.98 21.61
C ALA A 2 12.30 -8.65 21.26
N CYS A 3 11.81 -9.08 20.09
CA CYS A 3 10.43 -8.85 19.64
C CYS A 3 9.38 -9.83 20.19
N GLY A 4 9.81 -10.90 20.87
CA GLY A 4 8.93 -12.01 21.30
C GLY A 4 8.55 -12.99 20.17
N PRO A 5 8.02 -14.19 20.53
CA PRO A 5 7.81 -15.29 19.59
C PRO A 5 6.59 -15.14 18.68
N SER A 6 5.68 -14.20 18.97
CA SER A 6 4.43 -14.02 18.22
C SER A 6 4.57 -13.09 17.01
N LYS A 7 5.75 -12.47 16.82
CA LYS A 7 6.01 -11.49 15.77
C LYS A 7 6.88 -12.11 14.68
N LYS A 8 6.51 -11.84 13.43
CA LYS A 8 7.34 -12.19 12.28
C LYS A 8 8.38 -11.10 12.04
N LEU A 9 9.63 -11.48 11.86
CA LEU A 9 10.74 -10.61 11.54
C LEU A 9 11.33 -10.98 10.19
N TYR A 10 11.61 -9.98 9.37
CA TYR A 10 12.21 -10.18 8.04
C TYR A 10 13.44 -9.28 7.86
N GLU A 11 14.45 -9.79 7.18
CA GLU A 11 15.72 -9.11 6.96
C GLU A 11 15.69 -8.30 5.65
N PHE A 12 15.96 -7.00 5.74
CA PHE A 12 15.90 -6.02 4.64
C PHE A 12 17.18 -5.15 4.54
N GLY A 13 18.31 -5.65 5.05
CA GLY A 13 19.58 -4.95 5.22
C GLY A 13 20.49 -4.89 3.99
N LEU A 14 20.06 -5.43 2.85
CA LEU A 14 20.88 -5.59 1.64
C LEU A 14 21.55 -4.30 1.16
N ARG A 15 20.85 -3.16 1.28
CA ARG A 15 21.28 -1.85 0.73
C ARG A 15 22.67 -1.37 1.20
N ARG A 16 23.19 -1.91 2.31
CA ARG A 16 24.48 -1.49 2.89
C ARG A 16 25.33 -2.68 3.34
N ALA A 17 25.07 -3.86 2.79
CA ALA A 17 25.88 -5.03 3.10
C ALA A 17 27.29 -4.87 2.51
N GLN A 18 28.30 -5.22 3.30
CA GLN A 18 29.70 -4.96 2.97
C GLN A 18 30.30 -6.08 2.11
N GLY A 19 30.90 -5.71 0.97
CA GLY A 19 31.57 -6.66 0.08
C GLY A 19 30.62 -7.53 -0.76
N PRO A 20 31.17 -8.36 -1.67
CA PRO A 20 30.39 -9.13 -2.62
C PRO A 20 29.47 -10.17 -1.96
N ASP A 21 29.92 -10.81 -0.88
CA ASP A 21 29.18 -11.86 -0.16
C ASP A 21 28.52 -11.38 1.14
N GLY A 22 28.63 -10.08 1.46
CA GLY A 22 28.12 -9.53 2.70
C GLY A 22 26.61 -9.67 2.82
N ALA A 23 25.88 -9.41 1.74
CA ALA A 23 24.44 -9.54 1.69
C ALA A 23 24.00 -11.00 1.91
N LEU A 24 24.69 -11.93 1.26
CA LEU A 24 24.38 -13.36 1.35
C LEU A 24 24.63 -13.90 2.76
N SER A 25 25.76 -13.53 3.36
CA SER A 25 26.13 -13.92 4.72
C SER A 25 25.18 -13.30 5.74
N ALA A 26 24.86 -12.01 5.62
CA ALA A 26 23.93 -11.31 6.51
C ALA A 26 22.55 -11.98 6.52
N SER A 27 21.97 -12.24 5.34
CA SER A 27 20.66 -12.90 5.24
C SER A 27 20.68 -14.31 5.84
N LYS A 28 21.75 -15.09 5.59
CA LYS A 28 21.91 -16.43 6.16
C LYS A 28 21.93 -16.42 7.68
N TYR A 29 22.78 -15.57 8.26
CA TYR A 29 22.95 -15.52 9.71
C TYR A 29 21.77 -14.83 10.42
N ALA A 30 21.08 -13.88 9.78
CA ALA A 30 19.84 -13.33 10.32
C ALA A 30 18.76 -14.40 10.44
N TYR A 31 18.58 -15.23 9.40
CA TYR A 31 17.63 -16.34 9.43
C TYR A 31 17.98 -17.39 10.50
N LEU A 32 19.25 -17.80 10.59
CA LEU A 32 19.72 -18.69 11.66
C LEU A 32 19.53 -18.08 13.07
N GLY A 33 19.60 -16.75 13.18
CA GLY A 33 19.35 -16.01 14.41
C GLY A 33 17.86 -15.91 14.80
N GLY A 34 16.95 -16.44 13.98
CA GLY A 34 15.52 -16.53 14.26
C GLY A 34 14.64 -15.60 13.42
N TYR A 35 15.16 -14.92 12.40
CA TYR A 35 14.31 -14.21 11.44
C TYR A 35 13.52 -15.20 10.59
N ASP A 36 12.35 -14.80 10.11
CA ASP A 36 11.42 -15.63 9.34
C ASP A 36 11.65 -15.58 7.82
N GLY A 37 12.52 -14.69 7.34
CA GLY A 37 12.80 -14.53 5.92
C GLY A 37 13.67 -13.32 5.59
N THR A 38 13.93 -13.10 4.30
CA THR A 38 14.83 -12.05 3.79
C THR A 38 14.33 -11.47 2.46
N SER A 39 14.73 -10.25 2.12
CA SER A 39 14.57 -9.69 0.77
C SER A 39 15.60 -10.23 -0.25
N ASN A 40 16.59 -10.99 0.20
CA ASN A 40 17.67 -11.51 -0.64
C ASN A 40 17.24 -12.75 -1.45
N VAL A 41 16.93 -12.55 -2.72
CA VAL A 41 16.57 -13.64 -3.65
C VAL A 41 17.68 -14.67 -3.82
N LEU A 42 18.95 -14.27 -3.74
CA LEU A 42 20.08 -15.20 -3.87
C LEU A 42 20.18 -16.12 -2.64
N ALA A 43 19.97 -15.56 -1.44
CA ALA A 43 19.89 -16.35 -0.22
C ALA A 43 18.70 -17.31 -0.24
N GLY A 44 17.55 -16.87 -0.76
CA GLY A 44 16.40 -17.75 -1.00
C GLY A 44 16.71 -18.89 -1.97
N LYS A 45 17.43 -18.61 -3.06
CA LYS A 45 17.83 -19.62 -4.05
C LYS A 45 18.83 -20.65 -3.50
N ILE A 46 19.87 -20.20 -2.79
CA ILE A 46 20.98 -21.08 -2.35
C ILE A 46 20.63 -21.81 -1.06
N TYR A 47 19.96 -21.14 -0.11
CA TYR A 47 19.73 -21.67 1.24
C TYR A 47 18.26 -22.03 1.52
N GLY A 48 17.34 -21.80 0.57
CA GLY A 48 15.91 -22.06 0.78
C GLY A 48 15.25 -21.14 1.79
N ILE A 49 15.84 -19.98 2.09
CA ILE A 49 15.29 -19.00 3.04
C ILE A 49 14.04 -18.35 2.43
N PRO A 50 12.92 -18.22 3.15
CA PRO A 50 11.71 -17.55 2.65
C PRO A 50 12.01 -16.12 2.19
N VAL A 51 11.60 -15.79 0.95
CA VAL A 51 11.81 -14.47 0.37
C VAL A 51 10.58 -13.59 0.58
N VAL A 52 10.80 -12.39 1.11
CA VAL A 52 9.76 -11.38 1.35
C VAL A 52 10.20 -10.03 0.80
N GLY A 53 9.29 -9.34 0.13
CA GLY A 53 9.54 -8.02 -0.43
C GLY A 53 8.28 -7.18 -0.48
N THR A 54 8.47 -5.88 -0.59
CA THR A 54 7.40 -4.89 -0.79
C THR A 54 7.87 -3.89 -1.84
N HIS A 55 6.98 -3.03 -2.33
CA HIS A 55 7.38 -1.91 -3.19
C HIS A 55 8.28 -0.89 -2.48
N ALA A 56 8.92 -0.03 -3.27
CA ALA A 56 9.92 0.95 -2.83
C ALA A 56 9.41 2.37 -2.99
N HIS A 57 10.01 3.31 -2.27
CA HIS A 57 9.74 4.74 -2.41
C HIS A 57 9.87 5.21 -3.87
N SER A 58 10.89 4.73 -4.59
CA SER A 58 11.10 5.06 -6.01
C SER A 58 9.94 4.63 -6.91
N PHE A 59 9.24 3.54 -6.58
CA PHE A 59 8.05 3.13 -7.31
C PHE A 59 6.93 4.15 -7.11
N VAL A 60 6.62 4.53 -5.86
CA VAL A 60 5.57 5.51 -5.55
C VAL A 60 5.90 6.87 -6.17
N SER A 61 7.14 7.34 -6.02
CA SER A 61 7.59 8.62 -6.56
C SER A 61 7.63 8.67 -8.09
N ALA A 62 7.62 7.54 -8.79
CA ALA A 62 7.56 7.52 -10.26
C ALA A 62 6.19 7.93 -10.81
N PHE A 63 5.13 7.82 -10.00
CA PHE A 63 3.78 8.26 -10.37
C PHE A 63 3.58 9.75 -10.09
N GLN A 64 4.53 10.60 -10.49
CA GLN A 64 4.38 12.05 -10.31
C GLN A 64 3.13 12.53 -11.04
N SER A 65 2.28 13.29 -10.32
CA SER A 65 1.20 14.02 -10.96
C SER A 65 1.84 15.14 -11.75
N SER A 66 1.86 15.06 -13.08
CA SER A 66 2.15 16.22 -13.91
C SER A 66 1.06 17.27 -13.66
N TYR A 67 1.30 18.15 -12.68
CA TYR A 67 0.66 19.46 -12.65
C TYR A 67 1.30 20.25 -13.79
N GLU A 68 0.76 20.09 -15.00
CA GLU A 68 0.76 21.07 -16.09
C GLU A 68 0.34 20.41 -17.42
N GLY A 69 -0.90 20.67 -17.82
CA GLY A 69 -1.19 21.13 -19.18
C GLY A 69 -1.41 20.12 -20.30
N GLU A 70 -0.62 19.06 -20.48
CA GLU A 70 -0.59 18.37 -21.80
C GLU A 70 -0.48 16.84 -21.80
N CYS A 71 -0.94 16.19 -20.74
CA CYS A 71 -1.40 14.82 -20.84
C CYS A 71 -2.88 14.82 -20.46
N ILE A 72 -3.74 14.38 -21.38
CA ILE A 72 -5.14 14.06 -21.08
C ILE A 72 -5.11 13.02 -19.96
N ASP A 73 -5.21 13.45 -18.72
CA ASP A 73 -4.99 12.59 -17.57
C ASP A 73 -6.27 11.77 -17.35
N ASP A 74 -6.24 10.51 -17.78
CA ASP A 74 -7.28 9.54 -17.43
C ASP A 74 -7.57 9.56 -15.91
N PHE A 75 -6.59 9.96 -15.09
CA PHE A 75 -6.69 10.13 -13.64
C PHE A 75 -7.63 11.26 -13.19
N GLY A 76 -7.51 12.46 -13.76
CA GLY A 76 -8.44 13.57 -13.49
C GLY A 76 -9.86 13.23 -13.98
N LYS A 77 -9.96 12.48 -15.08
CA LYS A 77 -11.22 11.91 -15.56
C LYS A 77 -11.83 10.92 -14.56
N PHE A 78 -11.08 9.97 -14.03
CA PHE A 78 -11.60 9.02 -13.03
C PHE A 78 -12.02 9.71 -11.73
N ARG A 79 -11.29 10.74 -11.30
CA ARG A 79 -11.68 11.56 -10.15
C ARG A 79 -13.01 12.28 -10.38
N ARG A 80 -13.23 12.84 -11.58
CA ARG A 80 -14.50 13.47 -11.98
C ARG A 80 -15.64 12.45 -12.05
N GLU A 81 -15.42 11.33 -12.73
CA GLU A 81 -16.42 10.25 -12.85
C GLU A 81 -16.78 9.63 -11.48
N ALA A 82 -15.83 9.53 -10.55
CA ALA A 82 -16.10 9.11 -9.17
C ALA A 82 -16.95 10.12 -8.39
N ALA A 83 -16.86 11.42 -8.69
CA ALA A 83 -17.72 12.43 -8.09
C ALA A 83 -19.17 12.30 -8.61
N ASP A 84 -19.36 11.98 -9.88
CA ASP A 84 -20.69 11.73 -10.48
C ASP A 84 -21.35 10.48 -9.89
N LEU A 85 -20.55 9.45 -9.58
CA LEU A 85 -21.01 8.24 -8.90
C LEU A 85 -21.60 8.51 -7.50
N ASN A 86 -21.19 9.57 -6.79
CA ASN A 86 -21.76 9.91 -5.48
C ASN A 86 -23.24 10.36 -5.54
N ASN A 87 -23.78 10.69 -6.72
CA ASN A 87 -25.15 11.19 -6.89
C ASN A 87 -26.16 10.13 -7.37
N SER A 88 -25.71 8.92 -7.71
CA SER A 88 -26.55 7.85 -8.23
C SER A 88 -26.02 6.49 -7.76
N TYR A 89 -26.15 6.18 -6.46
CA TYR A 89 -25.87 4.84 -5.97
C TYR A 89 -27.14 4.12 -5.53
N ASP A 90 -27.49 3.12 -6.34
CA ASP A 90 -28.35 2.00 -6.01
C ASP A 90 -27.48 0.97 -5.25
N ASP A 91 -27.95 0.52 -4.09
CA ASP A 91 -27.24 -0.35 -3.13
C ASP A 91 -27.00 -1.78 -3.67
N HIS A 92 -27.46 -2.04 -4.90
CA HIS A 92 -27.20 -3.26 -5.66
C HIS A 92 -25.80 -3.28 -6.29
N LEU A 93 -24.74 -3.17 -5.48
CA LEU A 93 -23.37 -3.40 -5.93
C LEU A 93 -23.03 -4.89 -5.89
N LEU A 94 -23.35 -5.52 -7.02
CA LEU A 94 -22.55 -6.50 -7.77
C LEU A 94 -21.43 -7.18 -6.97
N ASP A 95 -21.60 -8.48 -6.77
CA ASP A 95 -20.56 -9.42 -6.33
C ASP A 95 -19.42 -9.48 -7.38
N LEU A 96 -18.56 -8.45 -7.40
CA LEU A 96 -17.41 -8.29 -8.30
C LEU A 96 -16.33 -9.35 -8.08
N ASN A 97 -16.49 -10.21 -7.06
CA ASN A 97 -15.70 -11.38 -6.72
C ASN A 97 -15.48 -12.38 -7.87
N ARG A 98 -16.18 -12.21 -9.01
CA ARG A 98 -16.10 -13.10 -10.17
C ARG A 98 -15.54 -12.46 -11.44
N GLN A 99 -15.22 -11.17 -11.44
CA GLN A 99 -14.69 -10.48 -12.63
C GLN A 99 -13.19 -10.17 -12.50
N PRO A 100 -12.44 -10.24 -13.62
CA PRO A 100 -11.05 -9.79 -13.61
C PRO A 100 -11.01 -8.29 -13.28
N MET A 101 -10.20 -7.92 -12.30
CA MET A 101 -10.03 -6.52 -11.87
C MET A 101 -9.41 -5.69 -13.00
N LYS A 102 -10.24 -4.91 -13.69
CA LYS A 102 -9.80 -4.00 -14.75
C LYS A 102 -9.30 -2.71 -14.13
N LEU A 103 -8.15 -2.22 -14.61
CA LEU A 103 -7.48 -1.02 -14.08
C LEU A 103 -8.40 0.20 -13.95
N ASN A 104 -9.14 0.52 -15.02
CA ASN A 104 -10.00 1.70 -15.05
C ASN A 104 -11.16 1.61 -14.04
N GLU A 105 -11.76 0.42 -13.90
CA GLU A 105 -12.86 0.21 -12.97
C GLU A 105 -12.35 0.26 -11.52
N PHE A 106 -11.23 -0.39 -11.25
CA PHE A 106 -10.60 -0.37 -9.94
C PHE A 106 -10.18 1.04 -9.52
N LEU A 107 -9.55 1.81 -10.42
CA LEU A 107 -9.17 3.20 -10.15
C LEU A 107 -10.38 4.08 -9.81
N LYS A 108 -11.51 3.92 -10.51
CA LYS A 108 -12.75 4.62 -10.17
C LYS A 108 -13.21 4.28 -8.75
N ARG A 109 -13.15 3.00 -8.35
CA ARG A 109 -13.49 2.57 -6.98
C ARG A 109 -12.53 3.13 -5.95
N CYS A 110 -11.22 3.17 -6.23
CA CYS A 110 -10.25 3.82 -5.34
C CYS A 110 -10.56 5.30 -5.13
N TRP A 111 -10.86 6.04 -6.20
CA TRP A 111 -11.23 7.46 -6.10
C TRP A 111 -12.57 7.68 -5.40
N TYR A 112 -13.54 6.81 -5.61
CA TYR A 112 -14.81 6.81 -4.88
C TYR A 112 -14.56 6.66 -3.36
N TRP A 113 -13.81 5.63 -2.95
CA TRP A 113 -13.49 5.43 -1.54
C TRP A 113 -12.65 6.54 -0.94
N SER A 114 -11.74 7.12 -1.71
CA SER A 114 -11.01 8.33 -1.29
C SER A 114 -11.99 9.47 -0.99
N ALA A 115 -12.93 9.77 -1.88
CA ALA A 115 -13.93 10.81 -1.64
C ALA A 115 -14.83 10.48 -0.43
N SER A 116 -15.29 9.24 -0.28
CA SER A 116 -16.15 8.79 0.82
C SER A 116 -15.46 8.88 2.17
N LEU A 117 -14.18 8.48 2.25
CA LEU A 117 -13.39 8.50 3.48
C LEU A 117 -13.02 9.92 3.94
N SER A 118 -13.04 10.91 3.06
CA SER A 118 -12.72 12.30 3.44
C SER A 118 -13.58 12.82 4.60
N ARG A 119 -14.87 12.47 4.62
CA ARG A 119 -15.82 12.85 5.69
C ARG A 119 -15.50 12.16 7.02
N VAL A 120 -15.09 10.90 6.95
CA VAL A 120 -14.80 10.04 8.12
C VAL A 120 -13.49 10.43 8.77
N LEU A 121 -12.45 10.56 7.95
CA LEU A 121 -11.08 10.82 8.38
C LEU A 121 -10.77 12.31 8.52
N LYS A 122 -11.71 13.19 8.15
CA LYS A 122 -11.64 14.65 8.28
C LYS A 122 -10.37 15.26 7.67
N TYR A 123 -9.91 14.72 6.56
CA TYR A 123 -8.85 15.34 5.75
C TYR A 123 -9.46 16.10 4.58
N HIS A 124 -8.71 17.07 4.05
CA HIS A 124 -9.10 17.79 2.85
C HIS A 124 -8.48 17.13 1.60
N SER A 125 -9.24 17.07 0.50
CA SER A 125 -8.84 16.37 -0.73
C SER A 125 -7.61 16.95 -1.43
N ASP A 126 -7.21 18.17 -1.08
CA ASP A 126 -5.98 18.84 -1.53
C ASP A 126 -4.72 18.31 -0.84
N GLN A 127 -4.87 17.65 0.32
CA GLN A 127 -3.76 17.08 1.09
C GLN A 127 -3.32 15.70 0.58
N ILE A 128 -4.16 15.04 -0.22
CA ILE A 128 -3.86 13.74 -0.83
C ILE A 128 -2.98 13.95 -2.06
N HIS A 129 -1.88 13.20 -2.14
CA HIS A 129 -1.09 13.10 -3.36
C HIS A 129 -1.73 12.10 -4.35
N PRO A 130 -2.28 12.53 -5.50
CA PRO A 130 -2.97 11.65 -6.45
C PRO A 130 -2.08 10.55 -7.02
N GLY A 131 -0.80 10.89 -7.22
CA GLY A 131 0.21 9.95 -7.69
C GLY A 131 0.43 8.77 -6.75
N GLU A 132 0.32 9.02 -5.43
CA GLU A 132 0.50 7.98 -4.43
C GLU A 132 -0.68 7.00 -4.42
N LEU A 133 -1.92 7.52 -4.54
CA LEU A 133 -3.10 6.68 -4.73
C LEU A 133 -2.98 5.79 -5.98
N ASN A 134 -2.56 6.39 -7.10
CA ASN A 134 -2.39 5.67 -8.36
C ASN A 134 -1.29 4.60 -8.26
N ALA A 135 -0.17 4.91 -7.61
CA ALA A 135 0.90 3.94 -7.37
C ALA A 135 0.38 2.74 -6.56
N PHE A 136 -0.34 3.00 -5.47
CA PHE A 136 -0.94 1.94 -4.66
C PHE A 136 -1.95 1.12 -5.45
N ALA A 137 -2.78 1.76 -6.26
CA ALA A 137 -3.78 1.06 -7.07
C ALA A 137 -3.13 0.15 -8.14
N ASN A 138 -2.09 0.63 -8.81
CA ASN A 138 -1.33 -0.18 -9.78
C ASN A 138 -0.62 -1.35 -9.09
N TYR A 139 -0.03 -1.13 -7.90
CA TYR A 139 0.58 -2.21 -7.12
C TYR A 139 -0.46 -3.24 -6.66
N ALA A 140 -1.64 -2.79 -6.25
CA ALA A 140 -2.76 -3.65 -5.85
C ALA A 140 -3.26 -4.53 -7.00
N ILE A 141 -3.37 -4.00 -8.23
CA ILE A 141 -3.75 -4.81 -9.40
C ILE A 141 -2.69 -5.85 -9.74
N ALA A 142 -1.41 -5.50 -9.65
CA ALA A 142 -0.33 -6.44 -9.92
C ALA A 142 -0.22 -7.54 -8.85
N PHE A 143 -0.52 -7.20 -7.58
CA PHE A 143 -0.35 -8.08 -6.43
C PHE A 143 -1.58 -8.05 -5.50
N PRO A 144 -2.77 -8.47 -5.96
CA PRO A 144 -4.03 -8.24 -5.23
C PRO A 144 -4.11 -9.03 -3.92
N THR A 145 -3.49 -10.21 -3.87
CA THR A 145 -3.40 -11.04 -2.65
C THR A 145 -2.26 -10.64 -1.72
N LYS A 146 -1.35 -9.76 -2.17
CA LYS A 146 -0.14 -9.36 -1.43
C LYS A 146 0.02 -7.84 -1.31
N PHE A 147 -1.09 -7.11 -1.40
CA PHE A 147 -1.07 -5.66 -1.34
C PHE A 147 -0.60 -5.16 0.02
N LEU A 148 0.41 -4.29 0.02
CA LEU A 148 0.94 -3.61 1.19
C LEU A 148 1.26 -2.15 0.82
N GLY A 149 0.75 -1.18 1.59
CA GLY A 149 0.95 0.25 1.32
C GLY A 149 2.19 0.83 2.00
N LEU A 150 3.02 1.58 1.26
CA LEU A 150 4.17 2.31 1.81
C LEU A 150 3.74 3.74 2.12
N LEU A 151 3.54 4.09 3.39
CA LEU A 151 2.77 5.30 3.72
C LEU A 151 3.59 6.58 3.81
N ASP A 152 4.92 6.48 3.92
CA ASP A 152 5.78 7.61 4.28
C ASP A 152 6.59 8.16 3.10
N THR A 153 6.06 8.05 1.87
CA THR A 153 6.64 8.74 0.71
C THR A 153 6.35 10.24 0.74
N TYR A 154 5.14 10.62 1.16
CA TYR A 154 4.74 12.01 1.39
C TYR A 154 4.35 12.23 2.86
N ASP A 155 3.09 12.54 3.17
CA ASP A 155 2.58 12.64 4.54
C ASP A 155 1.84 11.35 4.92
N VAL A 156 2.31 10.68 5.97
CA VAL A 156 1.76 9.39 6.45
C VAL A 156 0.28 9.49 6.80
N LEU A 157 -0.14 10.54 7.50
CA LEU A 157 -1.50 10.63 8.05
C LEU A 157 -2.46 11.34 7.09
N LYS A 158 -1.98 12.28 6.29
CA LYS A 158 -2.80 13.10 5.40
C LYS A 158 -2.89 12.57 3.96
N SER A 159 -1.89 11.81 3.52
CA SER A 159 -1.85 11.25 2.16
C SER A 159 -1.78 9.72 2.17
N GLY A 160 -0.72 9.15 2.75
CA GLY A 160 -0.44 7.72 2.68
C GLY A 160 -1.55 6.86 3.28
N LEU A 161 -1.96 7.15 4.52
CA LEU A 161 -3.01 6.40 5.23
C LEU A 161 -4.38 6.50 4.53
N PRO A 162 -4.90 7.69 4.18
CA PRO A 162 -6.11 7.82 3.37
C PRO A 162 -6.06 7.04 2.05
N ASN A 163 -4.95 7.15 1.32
CA ASN A 163 -4.76 6.45 0.05
C ASN A 163 -4.76 4.93 0.21
N PHE A 164 -4.06 4.43 1.23
CA PHE A 164 -4.06 3.00 1.55
C PHE A 164 -5.46 2.50 1.88
N CYS A 165 -6.21 3.21 2.74
CA CYS A 165 -7.57 2.83 3.09
C CYS A 165 -8.49 2.80 1.87
N ALA A 166 -8.39 3.78 0.98
CA ALA A 166 -9.18 3.85 -0.24
C ALA A 166 -8.90 2.65 -1.17
N VAL A 167 -7.64 2.28 -1.37
CA VAL A 167 -7.25 1.12 -2.18
C VAL A 167 -7.63 -0.19 -1.49
N ALA A 168 -7.49 -0.29 -0.17
CA ALA A 168 -7.83 -1.50 0.59
C ALA A 168 -9.34 -1.80 0.57
N LEU A 169 -10.19 -0.76 0.69
CA LEU A 169 -11.65 -0.91 0.57
C LEU A 169 -12.05 -1.26 -0.85
N ALA A 170 -11.45 -0.61 -1.87
CA ALA A 170 -11.66 -1.00 -3.25
C ALA A 170 -11.26 -2.47 -3.48
N LEU A 171 -10.10 -2.92 -2.99
CA LEU A 171 -9.67 -4.33 -3.11
C LEU A 171 -10.67 -5.31 -2.49
N HIS A 172 -11.24 -4.94 -1.35
CA HIS A 172 -12.22 -5.75 -0.63
C HIS A 172 -13.50 -5.99 -1.46
N GLU A 173 -13.94 -5.01 -2.24
CA GLU A 173 -15.08 -5.17 -3.15
C GLU A 173 -14.83 -6.17 -4.28
N PHE A 174 -13.57 -6.37 -4.66
CA PHE A 174 -13.15 -7.40 -5.62
C PHE A 174 -12.74 -8.71 -4.94
N GLY A 175 -12.99 -8.87 -3.64
CA GLY A 175 -12.76 -10.12 -2.90
C GLY A 175 -11.33 -10.32 -2.41
N TYR A 176 -10.52 -9.27 -2.42
CA TYR A 176 -9.13 -9.31 -1.97
C TYR A 176 -8.94 -8.59 -0.65
N GLN A 177 -7.95 -9.03 0.13
CA GLN A 177 -7.62 -8.42 1.41
C GLN A 177 -6.21 -7.84 1.38
N ALA A 178 -6.09 -6.57 1.78
CA ALA A 178 -4.80 -5.94 2.01
C ALA A 178 -4.05 -6.63 3.15
N ILE A 179 -2.74 -6.84 3.00
CA ILE A 179 -1.89 -7.48 4.02
C ILE A 179 -1.52 -6.50 5.13
N GLY A 180 -1.24 -5.24 4.79
CA GLY A 180 -0.83 -4.24 5.77
C GLY A 180 -0.13 -3.03 5.17
N ILE A 181 0.73 -2.41 5.97
CA ILE A 181 1.41 -1.15 5.63
C ILE A 181 2.89 -1.19 6.05
N ARG A 182 3.71 -0.32 5.45
CA ARG A 182 5.12 -0.05 5.81
C ARG A 182 5.31 1.44 6.08
N ILE A 183 6.12 1.74 7.09
CA ILE A 183 6.56 3.08 7.50
C ILE A 183 8.07 2.97 7.77
N ASP A 184 8.87 3.79 7.10
CA ASP A 184 10.32 3.78 7.19
C ASP A 184 10.88 5.00 7.98
N SER A 185 10.06 5.99 8.30
CA SER A 185 10.44 7.27 8.92
C SER A 185 9.42 7.82 9.94
N GLY A 186 9.84 8.83 10.71
CA GLY A 186 9.03 9.47 11.75
C GLY A 186 9.00 8.71 13.09
N ASP A 187 8.11 9.12 13.99
CA ASP A 187 7.85 8.38 15.24
C ASP A 187 6.97 7.16 14.94
N ILE A 188 7.61 6.03 14.66
CA ILE A 188 6.96 4.79 14.26
C ILE A 188 5.99 4.30 15.34
N ALA A 189 6.29 4.48 16.63
CA ALA A 189 5.43 4.05 17.71
C ALA A 189 4.13 4.87 17.74
N TYR A 190 4.25 6.20 17.68
CA TYR A 190 3.11 7.11 17.58
C TYR A 190 2.27 6.85 16.33
N LEU A 191 2.91 6.77 15.16
CA LEU A 191 2.25 6.55 13.88
C LEU A 191 1.50 5.22 13.87
N SER A 192 2.11 4.15 14.39
CA SER A 192 1.47 2.82 14.49
C SER A 192 0.20 2.85 15.32
N LEU A 193 0.20 3.58 16.45
CA LEU A 193 -0.99 3.74 17.30
C LEU A 193 -2.08 4.54 16.60
N LYS A 194 -1.72 5.65 15.96
CA LYS A 194 -2.67 6.49 15.21
C LYS A 194 -3.32 5.72 14.07
N ILE A 195 -2.53 5.02 13.27
CA ILE A 195 -3.03 4.23 12.14
C ILE A 195 -3.94 3.10 12.62
N ARG A 196 -3.57 2.41 13.71
CA ARG A 196 -4.42 1.36 14.28
C ARG A 196 -5.79 1.91 14.71
N ASN A 197 -5.82 3.07 15.35
CA ASN A 197 -7.07 3.72 15.75
C ASN A 197 -7.91 4.11 14.52
N THR A 198 -7.27 4.58 13.46
CA THR A 198 -7.94 4.89 12.19
C THR A 198 -8.55 3.64 11.55
N PHE A 199 -7.84 2.51 11.53
CA PHE A 199 -8.39 1.25 11.02
C PHE A 199 -9.60 0.79 11.83
N GLN A 200 -9.54 0.91 13.16
CA GLN A 200 -10.68 0.58 14.03
C GLN A 200 -11.89 1.48 13.77
N LEU A 201 -11.66 2.79 13.54
CA LEU A 201 -12.71 3.74 13.19
C LEU A 201 -13.39 3.36 11.87
N ILE A 202 -12.61 3.06 10.83
CA ILE A 202 -13.16 2.67 9.51
C ILE A 202 -13.92 1.35 9.62
N SER A 203 -13.41 0.37 10.36
CA SER A 203 -14.09 -0.93 10.52
C SER A 203 -15.40 -0.87 11.31
N SER A 204 -15.66 0.24 12.01
CA SER A 204 -16.87 0.43 12.83
C SER A 204 -18.02 1.11 12.08
N GLN A 205 -17.81 1.50 10.82
CA GLN A 205 -18.81 2.08 9.94
C GLN A 205 -19.33 1.04 8.96
#